data_AF-A0A975Y5Y5-F1
#
_entry.id   AF-A0A975Y5Y5-F1
#
_cell.length_a   1.000
_cell.length_b   1.000
_cell.length_c   1.000
_cell.angle_alpha   90.00
_cell.angle_beta   90.00
_cell.angle_gamma   90.00
#
_symmetry.space_group_name_H-M   'P 1'
#
loop_
_entity.id
_entity.type
_entity.pdbx_description
1 polymer ?
#
loop_
_entity_poly.entity_id
_entity_poly.type
_entity_poly.pdbx_seq_one_letter_code
_entity_poly.pdbx_strand_id
1 'polypeptide(L)'
;MNFKDDLIRRVKRLQQIVEQNFAPRITNIENYLSTLTERVQNGSVIVTGAFTTEKITPLDISEPELIEVYNNVPKVLLKNSIIAELTAKSYRENNQNQPIFLEKDDNGKYWIIVSNKNKIFLVPSINIKLHIHKLKTVEKLFYFTGFTPSADTHFLMIKSAKVSILPNGKEWKLEEKGILEFSNPSLHFSSILNIDNNLLEFSEFQPNTEVARENLYLEIKKIYNHLDDLKLQLNQFQEEQKNLHSQIGKISVLRDYVYLQIDLLKIRLDSLENYKGN
;
A
#
# COMPACT_ATOMS: atom_id res chain seq x y z
N MET A 1 -32.94 -16.99 20.94
CA MET A 1 -32.76 -15.74 20.18
C MET A 1 -32.40 -16.13 18.75
N ASN A 2 -33.18 -15.72 17.75
CA ASN A 2 -33.10 -16.24 16.39
C ASN A 2 -31.89 -15.67 15.64
N PHE A 3 -31.01 -16.54 15.13
CA PHE A 3 -29.78 -16.17 14.41
C PHE A 3 -30.05 -15.21 13.24
N LYS A 4 -31.19 -15.37 12.57
CA LYS A 4 -31.63 -14.50 11.47
C LYS A 4 -31.85 -13.05 11.94
N ASP A 5 -32.42 -12.87 13.12
CA ASP A 5 -32.72 -11.55 13.69
C ASP A 5 -31.46 -10.86 14.23
N ASP A 6 -30.45 -11.64 14.65
CA ASP A 6 -29.13 -11.10 15.01
C ASP A 6 -28.36 -10.62 13.78
N LEU A 7 -28.38 -11.40 12.70
CA LEU A 7 -27.72 -11.05 11.45
C LEU A 7 -28.31 -9.77 10.84
N ILE A 8 -29.65 -9.67 10.79
CA ILE A 8 -30.34 -8.46 10.29
C ILE A 8 -29.96 -7.23 11.10
N ARG A 9 -29.85 -7.37 12.43
CA ARG A 9 -29.47 -6.26 13.32
C ARG A 9 -28.02 -5.80 13.10
N ARG A 10 -27.10 -6.73 12.88
CA ARG A 10 -25.69 -6.42 12.59
C ARG A 10 -25.53 -5.73 11.24
N VAL A 11 -26.21 -6.22 10.20
CA VAL A 11 -26.20 -5.58 8.88
C VAL A 11 -26.74 -4.15 8.97
N LYS A 12 -27.82 -3.93 9.72
CA LYS A 12 -28.40 -2.60 9.91
C LYS A 12 -27.45 -1.63 10.64
N ARG A 13 -26.70 -2.12 11.64
CA ARG A 13 -25.64 -1.34 12.31
C ARG A 13 -24.49 -1.00 11.37
N LEU A 14 -24.03 -1.96 10.57
CA LEU A 14 -22.95 -1.72 9.60
C LEU A 14 -23.36 -0.67 8.57
N GLN A 15 -24.58 -0.76 8.05
CA GLN A 15 -25.12 0.22 7.13
C GLN A 15 -25.17 1.62 7.77
N GLN A 16 -25.61 1.71 9.02
CA GLN A 16 -25.64 2.98 9.75
C GLN A 16 -24.24 3.55 9.99
N ILE A 17 -23.23 2.71 10.27
CA ILE A 17 -21.83 3.14 10.41
C ILE A 17 -21.29 3.69 9.09
N VAL A 18 -21.59 3.02 7.98
CA VAL A 18 -21.20 3.46 6.62
C VAL A 18 -21.82 4.82 6.30
N GLU A 19 -23.12 4.98 6.53
CA GLU A 19 -23.84 6.22 6.24
C GLU A 19 -23.41 7.37 7.15
N GLN A 20 -23.18 7.13 8.44
CA GLN A 20 -22.85 8.21 9.38
C GLN A 20 -21.38 8.62 9.38
N ASN A 21 -20.45 7.69 9.12
CA ASN A 21 -19.01 7.99 9.26
C ASN A 21 -18.29 8.07 7.93
N PHE A 22 -18.67 7.27 6.94
CA PHE A 22 -17.92 7.17 5.70
C PHE A 22 -18.52 8.06 4.61
N ALA A 23 -19.84 8.08 4.44
CA ALA A 23 -20.49 8.94 3.45
C ALA A 23 -20.11 10.44 3.57
N PRO A 24 -20.18 11.08 4.76
CA PRO A 24 -19.79 12.49 4.87
C PRO A 24 -18.30 12.72 4.63
N ARG A 25 -17.43 11.75 4.98
CA ARG A 25 -15.99 11.84 4.68
C ARG A 25 -15.73 11.75 3.19
N ILE A 26 -16.43 10.85 2.48
CA ILE A 26 -16.34 10.72 1.02
C ILE A 26 -16.78 12.02 0.36
N THR A 27 -17.93 12.58 0.77
CA THR A 27 -18.42 13.86 0.24
C THR A 27 -17.45 15.01 0.53
N ASN A 28 -16.84 15.06 1.72
CA ASN A 28 -15.82 16.05 2.02
C ASN A 28 -14.57 15.89 1.14
N ILE A 29 -14.16 14.66 0.85
CA ILE A 29 -13.05 14.37 -0.06
C ILE A 29 -13.41 14.78 -1.49
N GLU A 30 -14.61 14.44 -1.98
CA GLU A 30 -15.08 14.80 -3.32
C GLU A 30 -15.18 16.32 -3.50
N ASN A 31 -15.68 17.04 -2.48
CA ASN A 31 -15.70 18.49 -2.45
C ASN A 31 -14.28 19.07 -2.48
N TYR A 32 -13.38 18.55 -1.64
CA TYR A 32 -11.98 18.99 -1.62
C TYR A 32 -11.29 18.77 -2.98
N LEU A 33 -11.49 17.60 -3.60
CA LEU A 33 -10.96 17.30 -4.93
C LEU A 33 -11.55 18.21 -6.03
N SER A 34 -12.83 18.58 -5.90
CA SER A 34 -13.48 19.53 -6.82
C SER A 34 -12.86 20.92 -6.69
N THR A 35 -12.61 21.40 -5.46
CA THR A 35 -11.92 22.69 -5.24
C THR A 35 -10.48 22.69 -5.75
N LEU A 36 -9.77 21.57 -5.65
CA LEU A 36 -8.44 21.43 -6.26
C LEU A 36 -8.49 21.45 -7.79
N THR A 37 -9.52 20.85 -8.37
CA THR A 37 -9.70 20.82 -9.83
C THR A 37 -9.98 22.21 -10.39
N GLU A 38 -10.79 23.04 -9.71
CA GLU A 38 -11.00 24.45 -10.08
C GLU A 38 -9.73 25.29 -9.92
N ARG A 39 -8.94 25.06 -8.86
CA ARG A 39 -7.68 25.78 -8.63
C ARG A 39 -6.61 25.46 -9.70
N VAL A 40 -6.59 24.24 -10.21
CA VAL A 40 -5.69 23.81 -11.29
C VAL A 40 -6.10 24.42 -12.65
N GLN A 41 -7.38 24.71 -12.88
CA GLN A 41 -7.84 25.38 -14.11
C GLN A 41 -7.53 26.88 -14.13
N ASN A 42 -7.44 27.53 -12.97
CA ASN A 42 -7.18 28.98 -12.84
C ASN A 42 -5.71 29.33 -12.55
N GLY A 43 -4.82 28.34 -12.47
CA GLY A 43 -3.40 28.50 -12.18
C GLY A 43 -2.54 28.77 -13.41
N SER A 44 -2.42 30.05 -13.76
CA SER A 44 -1.30 30.75 -14.41
C SER A 44 -0.39 29.98 -15.40
N VAL A 45 -0.46 30.42 -16.65
CA VAL A 45 0.54 30.24 -17.71
C VAL A 45 1.89 30.79 -17.27
N ILE A 46 2.93 29.96 -17.27
CA ILE A 46 4.32 30.42 -17.27
C ILE A 46 4.90 30.10 -18.64
N VAL A 47 5.24 31.15 -19.38
CA VAL A 47 5.94 31.06 -20.67
C VAL A 47 7.43 30.92 -20.37
N THR A 48 7.96 29.72 -20.57
CA THR A 48 9.38 29.52 -20.88
C THR A 48 9.47 28.88 -22.26
N GLY A 49 10.27 29.50 -23.13
CA GLY A 49 10.28 29.26 -24.56
C GLY A 49 10.56 27.82 -24.96
N ALA A 50 9.71 27.32 -25.86
CA ALA A 50 9.97 26.31 -26.87
C ALA A 50 10.72 25.04 -26.44
N PHE A 51 10.02 24.07 -25.83
CA PHE A 51 10.21 22.64 -26.12
C PHE A 51 8.92 21.88 -25.78
N THR A 52 8.38 21.15 -26.75
CA THR A 52 7.25 20.23 -26.58
C THR A 52 7.70 18.99 -25.83
N THR A 53 7.72 19.06 -24.51
CA THR A 53 7.67 17.88 -23.64
C THR A 53 6.34 17.96 -22.89
N GLU A 54 5.59 16.86 -22.86
CA GLU A 54 4.29 16.76 -22.21
C GLU A 54 4.28 17.52 -20.87
N LYS A 55 3.27 18.40 -20.70
CA LYS A 55 3.10 19.28 -19.55
C LYS A 55 3.26 18.49 -18.25
N ILE A 56 4.43 18.61 -17.64
CA ILE A 56 4.61 18.28 -16.23
C ILE A 56 3.73 19.28 -15.49
N THR A 57 2.60 18.84 -14.92
CA THR A 57 1.83 19.67 -14.01
C THR A 57 2.48 19.60 -12.64
N PRO A 58 3.25 20.63 -12.24
CA PRO A 58 3.93 20.63 -10.96
C PRO A 58 2.89 20.52 -9.85
N LEU A 59 3.19 19.72 -8.84
CA LEU A 59 2.29 19.48 -7.72
C LEU A 59 2.75 20.33 -6.53
N ASP A 60 1.85 21.15 -5.97
CA ASP A 60 2.16 21.89 -4.74
C ASP A 60 2.12 20.95 -3.53
N ILE A 61 3.18 20.16 -3.36
CA ILE A 61 3.28 19.18 -2.28
C ILE A 61 4.64 19.31 -1.60
N SER A 62 4.61 19.28 -0.27
CA SER A 62 5.80 19.15 0.56
C SER A 62 6.27 17.69 0.62
N GLU A 63 7.52 17.45 1.02
CA GLU A 63 8.04 16.09 1.15
C GLU A 63 7.27 15.24 2.18
N PRO A 64 6.89 15.75 3.38
CA PRO A 64 6.07 15.00 4.33
C PRO A 64 4.68 14.63 3.77
N GLU A 65 4.00 15.57 3.11
CA GLU A 65 2.70 15.30 2.48
C GLU A 65 2.84 14.29 1.35
N LEU A 66 3.93 14.36 0.56
CA LEU A 66 4.21 13.38 -0.49
C LEU A 66 4.38 11.98 0.10
N ILE A 67 5.12 11.85 1.20
CA ILE A 67 5.32 10.59 1.90
C ILE A 67 3.98 10.03 2.41
N GLU A 68 3.17 10.87 3.03
CA GLU A 68 1.85 10.49 3.53
C GLU A 68 0.93 10.03 2.40
N VAL A 69 0.84 10.80 1.31
CA VAL A 69 0.02 10.46 0.15
C VAL A 69 0.51 9.17 -0.52
N TYR A 70 1.83 9.00 -0.66
CA TYR A 70 2.41 7.80 -1.25
C TYR A 70 2.13 6.54 -0.42
N ASN A 71 2.23 6.62 0.91
CA ASN A 71 2.02 5.45 1.77
C ASN A 71 0.53 5.08 1.89
N ASN A 72 -0.39 6.06 1.80
CA ASN A 72 -1.82 5.84 1.99
C ASN A 72 -2.59 5.61 0.68
N VAL A 73 -2.38 6.48 -0.33
CA VAL A 73 -3.14 6.45 -1.59
C VAL A 73 -2.25 6.77 -2.81
N PRO A 74 -1.18 5.99 -3.08
CA PRO A 74 -0.15 6.33 -4.07
C PRO A 74 -0.68 6.51 -5.50
N LYS A 75 -1.81 5.88 -5.85
CA LYS A 75 -2.41 5.97 -7.19
C LYS A 75 -2.78 7.41 -7.60
N VAL A 76 -3.04 8.30 -6.64
CA VAL A 76 -3.38 9.71 -6.96
C VAL A 76 -2.20 10.47 -7.56
N LEU A 77 -0.97 10.02 -7.28
CA LEU A 77 0.25 10.67 -7.76
C LEU A 77 0.56 10.36 -9.24
N LEU A 78 -0.06 9.30 -9.81
CA LEU A 78 0.23 8.83 -11.16
C LEU A 78 -0.03 9.89 -12.24
N LYS A 79 -1.06 10.72 -12.07
CA LYS A 79 -1.41 11.77 -13.03
C LYS A 79 -0.40 12.91 -13.06
N ASN A 80 0.34 13.09 -11.96
CA ASN A 80 1.33 14.15 -11.77
C ASN A 80 2.77 13.61 -11.78
N SER A 81 2.97 12.36 -12.22
CA SER A 81 4.27 11.73 -12.26
C SER A 81 4.79 11.53 -13.68
N ILE A 82 6.10 11.58 -13.81
CA ILE A 82 6.82 11.11 -15.00
C ILE A 82 7.31 9.70 -14.68
N ILE A 83 6.96 8.75 -15.54
CA ILE A 83 7.42 7.37 -15.40
C ILE A 83 8.87 7.29 -15.88
N ALA A 84 9.74 6.74 -15.05
CA ALA A 84 11.18 6.74 -15.25
C ALA A 84 11.82 5.39 -14.88
N GLU A 85 12.94 5.10 -15.52
CA GLU A 85 13.78 3.92 -15.29
C GLU A 85 15.25 4.34 -15.21
N LEU A 86 16.09 3.50 -14.60
CA LEU A 86 17.54 3.69 -14.67
C LEU A 86 18.02 3.60 -16.11
N THR A 87 18.91 4.51 -16.51
CA THR A 87 19.59 4.42 -17.81
C THR A 87 20.37 3.11 -17.91
N ALA A 88 20.57 2.61 -19.14
CA ALA A 88 21.33 1.37 -19.37
C ALA A 88 22.74 1.39 -18.74
N LYS A 89 23.38 2.57 -18.67
CA LYS A 89 24.68 2.76 -18.02
C LYS A 89 24.57 2.61 -16.51
N SER A 90 23.67 3.37 -15.87
CA SER A 90 23.46 3.31 -14.42
C SER A 90 22.89 1.98 -13.94
N TYR A 91 22.20 1.24 -14.80
CA TYR A 91 21.74 -0.12 -14.51
C TYR A 91 22.91 -1.11 -14.41
N ARG A 92 23.81 -1.12 -15.40
CA ARG A 92 24.91 -2.10 -15.52
C ARG A 92 26.08 -1.84 -14.59
N GLU A 93 26.36 -0.58 -14.28
CA GLU A 93 27.50 -0.22 -13.43
C GLU A 93 27.21 -0.51 -11.96
N ASN A 94 28.07 -1.29 -11.30
CA ASN A 94 27.93 -1.66 -9.89
C ASN A 94 28.78 -0.79 -8.95
N ASN A 95 29.42 0.26 -9.49
CA ASN A 95 30.31 1.13 -8.73
C ASN A 95 29.49 2.16 -7.96
N GLN A 96 29.56 2.11 -6.63
CA GLN A 96 28.81 2.99 -5.72
C GLN A 96 29.16 4.49 -5.85
N ASN A 97 30.29 4.83 -6.49
CA ASN A 97 30.78 6.20 -6.64
C ASN A 97 30.42 6.87 -7.99
N GLN A 98 29.72 6.19 -8.89
CA GLN A 98 29.30 6.80 -10.16
C GLN A 98 27.94 7.50 -10.00
N PRO A 99 27.72 8.63 -10.70
CA PRO A 99 26.42 9.29 -10.71
C PRO A 99 25.37 8.36 -11.33
N ILE A 100 24.20 8.31 -10.70
CA ILE A 100 23.07 7.49 -11.16
C ILE A 100 22.13 8.37 -11.95
N PHE A 101 21.76 7.93 -13.14
CA PHE A 101 20.89 8.64 -14.07
C PHE A 101 19.62 7.83 -14.34
N LEU A 102 18.50 8.55 -14.45
CA LEU A 102 17.20 8.05 -14.86
C LEU A 102 16.77 8.71 -16.16
N GLU A 103 16.03 7.98 -16.97
CA GLU A 103 15.42 8.45 -18.22
C GLU A 103 13.92 8.13 -18.24
N LYS A 104 13.16 8.83 -19.08
CA LYS A 104 11.73 8.56 -19.25
C LYS A 104 11.56 7.17 -19.87
N ASP A 105 10.68 6.37 -19.26
CA ASP A 105 10.30 5.06 -19.78
C ASP A 105 8.83 4.81 -19.43
N ASP A 106 8.00 4.46 -20.42
CA ASP A 106 6.56 4.27 -20.21
C ASP A 106 6.23 3.09 -19.29
N ASN A 107 7.16 2.15 -19.13
CA ASN A 107 7.08 0.98 -18.25
C ASN A 107 8.09 1.06 -17.09
N GLY A 108 8.59 2.26 -16.81
CA GLY A 108 9.60 2.49 -15.79
C GLY A 108 9.14 2.13 -14.38
N LYS A 109 10.09 1.69 -13.55
CA LYS A 109 9.82 1.27 -12.17
C LYS A 109 9.73 2.40 -11.17
N TYR A 110 10.00 3.64 -11.58
CA TYR A 110 10.05 4.79 -10.71
C TYR A 110 9.18 5.93 -11.24
N TRP A 111 8.75 6.80 -10.34
CA TRP A 111 7.96 7.98 -10.64
C TRP A 111 8.71 9.21 -10.17
N ILE A 112 8.81 10.19 -11.06
CA ILE A 112 9.39 11.50 -10.79
C ILE A 112 8.25 12.48 -10.56
N ILE A 113 8.26 13.14 -9.41
CA ILE A 113 7.24 14.10 -8.99
C ILE A 113 7.91 15.47 -8.85
N VAL A 114 7.45 16.41 -9.67
CA VAL A 114 7.97 17.79 -9.67
C VAL A 114 7.11 18.63 -8.75
N SER A 115 7.73 19.22 -7.73
CA SER A 115 7.08 20.14 -6.80
C SER A 115 7.24 21.60 -7.25
N ASN A 116 6.25 22.45 -6.94
CA ASN A 116 6.23 23.88 -7.28
C ASN A 116 7.45 24.66 -6.75
N LYS A 117 8.13 24.13 -5.73
CA LYS A 117 9.35 24.73 -5.14
C LYS A 117 10.65 24.31 -5.86
N ASN A 118 10.55 23.90 -7.12
CA ASN A 118 11.66 23.39 -7.93
C ASN A 118 12.40 22.19 -7.31
N LYS A 119 11.71 21.45 -6.44
CA LYS A 119 12.20 20.19 -5.87
C LYS A 119 11.66 19.06 -6.71
N ILE A 120 12.53 18.14 -7.09
CA ILE A 120 12.16 16.97 -7.88
C ILE A 120 12.39 15.74 -7.02
N PHE A 121 11.29 15.06 -6.73
CA PHE A 121 11.28 13.86 -5.92
C PHE A 121 11.22 12.62 -6.81
N LEU A 122 11.86 11.55 -6.35
CA LEU A 122 11.83 10.25 -6.97
C LEU A 122 11.25 9.25 -5.97
N VAL A 123 10.21 8.55 -6.41
CA VAL A 123 9.53 7.52 -5.62
C VAL A 123 9.43 6.22 -6.42
N PRO A 124 9.39 5.04 -5.78
CA PRO A 124 9.13 3.80 -6.50
C PRO A 124 7.71 3.79 -7.09
N SER A 125 7.49 3.05 -8.17
CA SER A 125 6.14 2.78 -8.66
C SER A 125 5.39 1.86 -7.70
N ILE A 126 4.08 2.03 -7.57
CA ILE A 126 3.24 1.19 -6.67
C ILE A 126 3.32 -0.31 -6.99
N ASN A 127 3.60 -0.66 -8.25
CA ASN A 127 3.64 -2.04 -8.72
C ASN A 127 5.06 -2.64 -8.68
N ILE A 128 6.02 -1.96 -8.06
CA ILE A 128 7.40 -2.44 -8.00
C ILE A 128 7.47 -3.73 -7.18
N LYS A 129 7.75 -4.84 -7.86
CA LYS A 129 8.01 -6.13 -7.19
C LYS A 129 9.44 -6.16 -6.67
N LEU A 130 9.63 -5.93 -5.38
CA LEU A 130 10.92 -5.98 -4.69
C LEU A 130 11.29 -7.42 -4.32
N HIS A 131 11.56 -8.26 -5.32
CA HIS A 131 12.16 -9.58 -5.07
C HIS A 131 13.63 -9.43 -4.66
N ILE A 132 14.17 -10.40 -3.92
CA ILE A 132 15.53 -10.34 -3.35
C ILE A 132 16.62 -10.02 -4.39
N HIS A 133 16.45 -10.48 -5.64
CA HIS A 133 17.38 -10.22 -6.74
C HIS A 133 17.25 -8.81 -7.37
N LYS A 134 16.12 -8.12 -7.15
CA LYS A 134 15.85 -6.75 -7.63
C LYS A 134 16.20 -5.68 -6.60
N LEU A 135 16.49 -6.07 -5.35
CA LEU A 135 16.88 -5.14 -4.29
C LEU A 135 18.14 -4.36 -4.64
N LYS A 136 19.15 -5.01 -5.25
CA LYS A 136 20.40 -4.35 -5.63
C LYS A 136 20.19 -3.14 -6.55
N THR A 137 19.21 -3.22 -7.45
CA THR A 137 18.89 -2.11 -8.38
C THR A 137 18.21 -0.96 -7.65
N VAL A 138 17.32 -1.28 -6.71
CA VAL A 138 16.59 -0.29 -5.91
C VAL A 138 17.50 0.31 -4.82
N GLU A 139 18.46 -0.44 -4.30
CA GLU A 139 19.49 -0.01 -3.33
C GLU A 139 20.38 1.11 -3.90
N LYS A 140 20.49 1.19 -5.22
CA LYS A 140 21.16 2.31 -5.90
C LYS A 140 20.44 3.63 -5.63
N LEU A 141 19.11 3.62 -5.51
CA LEU A 141 18.27 4.81 -5.39
C LEU A 141 17.74 5.04 -3.97
N PHE A 142 17.63 3.98 -3.18
CA PHE A 142 17.04 4.00 -1.83
C PHE A 142 17.90 3.20 -0.85
N TYR A 143 18.02 3.69 0.38
CA TYR A 143 18.47 2.87 1.50
C TYR A 143 17.30 2.03 2.02
N PHE A 144 17.62 0.84 2.50
CA PHE A 144 16.66 -0.05 3.14
C PHE A 144 16.89 -0.09 4.64
N THR A 145 15.80 0.05 5.40
CA THR A 145 15.77 -0.12 6.85
C THR A 145 14.73 -1.18 7.22
N GLY A 146 14.80 -1.67 8.46
CA GLY A 146 13.87 -2.68 8.97
C GLY A 146 14.31 -4.12 8.72
N PHE A 147 13.35 -5.03 8.54
CA PHE A 147 13.58 -6.47 8.45
C PHE A 147 14.03 -6.91 7.06
N THR A 148 14.54 -8.15 6.97
CA THR A 148 14.95 -8.74 5.69
C THR A 148 13.77 -8.89 4.73
N PRO A 149 13.83 -8.28 3.53
CA PRO A 149 12.77 -8.40 2.53
C PRO A 149 12.60 -9.84 2.05
N SER A 150 11.38 -10.37 2.22
CA SER A 150 10.87 -11.61 1.63
C SER A 150 10.05 -11.33 0.36
N ALA A 151 9.60 -12.38 -0.34
CA ALA A 151 8.92 -12.26 -1.63
C ALA A 151 7.66 -11.38 -1.63
N ASP A 152 6.98 -11.24 -0.48
CA ASP A 152 5.71 -10.51 -0.30
C ASP A 152 5.82 -9.35 0.70
N THR A 153 7.04 -8.84 0.95
CA THR A 153 7.24 -7.79 1.95
C THR A 153 6.75 -6.44 1.42
N HIS A 154 5.78 -5.87 2.14
CA HIS A 154 5.34 -4.51 1.92
C HIS A 154 6.37 -3.55 2.51
N PHE A 155 6.55 -2.39 1.87
CA PHE A 155 7.45 -1.36 2.36
C PHE A 155 6.71 -0.03 2.51
N LEU A 156 7.20 0.79 3.42
CA LEU A 156 6.79 2.17 3.59
C LEU A 156 7.90 3.09 3.09
N MET A 157 7.52 4.20 2.47
CA MET A 157 8.46 5.27 2.18
C MET A 157 8.65 6.10 3.44
N ILE A 158 9.87 6.14 3.97
CA ILE A 158 10.24 7.00 5.10
C ILE A 158 10.78 8.33 4.59
N LYS A 159 11.48 8.29 3.44
CA LYS A 159 12.07 9.47 2.82
C LYS A 159 12.09 9.32 1.30
N SER A 160 11.74 10.39 0.60
CA SER A 160 11.79 10.42 -0.87
C SER A 160 13.24 10.56 -1.36
N ALA A 161 13.55 9.98 -2.51
CA ALA A 161 14.81 10.27 -3.18
C ALA A 161 14.71 11.64 -3.88
N LYS A 162 15.83 12.34 -4.06
CA LYS A 162 15.87 13.62 -4.77
C LYS A 162 16.70 13.52 -6.02
N VAL A 163 16.20 14.12 -7.09
CA VAL A 163 16.86 14.16 -8.39
C VAL A 163 16.97 15.58 -8.91
N SER A 164 17.88 15.81 -9.84
CA SER A 164 18.03 17.04 -10.59
C SER A 164 17.89 16.76 -12.08
N ILE A 165 17.28 17.67 -12.83
CA ILE A 165 17.18 17.54 -14.29
C ILE A 165 18.52 17.93 -14.94
N LEU A 166 19.02 17.13 -15.88
CA LEU A 166 20.22 17.48 -16.63
C LEU A 166 19.94 18.58 -17.66
N PRO A 167 20.97 19.30 -18.14
CA PRO A 167 20.84 20.30 -19.20
C PRO A 167 20.24 19.77 -20.52
N ASN A 168 20.29 18.45 -20.73
CA ASN A 168 19.68 17.79 -21.88
C ASN A 168 18.14 17.70 -21.81
N GLY A 169 17.54 18.00 -20.65
CA GLY A 169 16.10 18.00 -20.41
C GLY A 169 15.43 16.62 -20.48
N LYS A 170 16.20 15.53 -20.61
CA LYS A 170 15.69 14.16 -20.84
C LYS A 170 16.06 13.19 -19.74
N GLU A 171 17.12 13.51 -19.01
CA GLU A 171 17.65 12.65 -17.96
C GLU A 171 17.61 13.37 -16.62
N TRP A 172 17.48 12.57 -15.56
CA TRP A 172 17.54 13.04 -14.18
C TRP A 172 18.70 12.38 -13.46
N LYS A 173 19.48 13.17 -12.74
CA LYS A 173 20.58 12.70 -11.90
C LYS A 173 20.09 12.53 -10.48
N LEU A 174 20.44 11.41 -9.84
CA LEU A 174 20.24 11.22 -8.41
C LEU A 174 21.16 12.16 -7.61
N GLU A 175 20.56 12.99 -6.77
CA GLU A 175 21.28 13.87 -5.84
C GLU A 175 21.28 13.29 -4.42
N GLU A 176 20.16 12.70 -3.99
CA GLU A 176 20.01 12.14 -2.65
C GLU A 176 19.21 10.84 -2.70
N LYS A 177 19.69 9.79 -2.03
CA LYS A 177 18.96 8.53 -1.88
C LYS A 177 17.77 8.70 -0.93
N GLY A 178 16.67 8.04 -1.27
CA GLY A 178 15.52 7.92 -0.38
C GLY A 178 15.71 6.82 0.66
N ILE A 179 14.71 6.62 1.51
CA ILE A 179 14.70 5.56 2.54
C ILE A 179 13.38 4.81 2.46
N LEU A 180 13.47 3.50 2.28
CA LEU A 180 12.35 2.58 2.33
C LEU A 180 12.49 1.67 3.54
N GLU A 181 11.43 1.53 4.32
CA GLU A 181 11.39 0.65 5.47
C GLU A 181 10.54 -0.59 5.18
N PHE A 182 11.15 -1.76 5.37
CA PHE A 182 10.44 -3.02 5.32
C PHE A 182 9.85 -3.34 6.68
N SER A 183 8.53 -3.31 6.77
CA SER A 183 7.79 -3.75 7.95
C SER A 183 7.23 -5.16 7.72
N ASN A 184 7.19 -5.96 8.79
CA ASN A 184 6.45 -7.21 8.74
C ASN A 184 4.96 -6.86 8.67
N PRO A 185 4.18 -7.40 7.71
CA PRO A 185 2.74 -7.17 7.64
C PRO A 185 2.00 -7.55 8.95
N SER A 186 2.57 -8.42 9.80
CA SER A 186 1.99 -8.76 11.10
C SER A 186 2.33 -7.77 12.24
N LEU A 187 3.30 -6.87 12.05
CA LEU A 187 3.75 -5.91 13.07
C LEU A 187 3.22 -4.48 12.87
N HIS A 188 2.53 -4.19 11.76
CA HIS A 188 1.97 -2.86 11.52
C HIS A 188 0.93 -2.46 12.58
N PHE A 189 0.22 -3.42 13.18
CA PHE A 189 -0.65 -3.15 14.32
C PHE A 189 0.13 -2.79 15.59
N SER A 190 1.31 -3.38 15.82
CA SER A 190 2.13 -3.05 17.00
C SER A 190 2.91 -1.74 16.85
N SER A 191 3.32 -1.37 15.64
CA SER A 191 4.09 -0.13 15.41
C SER A 191 3.21 1.13 15.45
N ILE A 192 1.94 1.04 15.04
CA ILE A 192 0.94 2.11 15.27
C ILE A 192 0.63 2.25 16.77
N LEU A 193 0.77 1.16 17.55
CA LEU A 193 0.57 1.16 19.01
C LEU A 193 1.82 1.54 19.81
N ASN A 194 3.00 1.59 19.19
CA ASN A 194 4.20 2.18 19.80
C ASN A 194 4.22 3.69 19.58
N ILE A 195 3.13 4.38 19.91
CA ILE A 195 3.24 5.74 20.45
C ILE A 195 3.90 5.54 21.81
N ASP A 196 5.21 5.72 21.80
CA ASP A 196 6.18 5.70 22.88
C ASP A 196 5.64 5.50 24.30
N ASN A 197 6.29 4.56 24.99
CA ASN A 197 6.42 4.51 26.45
C ASN A 197 7.16 5.75 27.03
N ASN A 198 7.10 6.92 26.36
CA ASN A 198 7.56 8.23 26.83
C ASN A 198 6.40 9.15 27.27
N LEU A 199 5.22 8.60 27.56
CA LEU A 199 4.10 9.34 28.17
C LEU A 199 4.32 9.67 29.67
N LEU A 200 5.58 9.74 30.12
CA LEU A 200 5.96 10.17 31.47
C LEU A 200 6.71 11.52 31.53
N GLU A 201 6.89 12.22 30.41
CA GLU A 201 7.45 13.59 30.41
C GLU A 201 6.58 14.60 29.64
N PHE A 202 5.27 14.59 29.89
CA PHE A 202 4.40 15.76 29.64
C PHE A 202 3.95 16.36 30.96
N SER A 203 4.91 16.76 31.81
CA SER A 203 4.70 17.90 32.68
C SER A 203 4.80 19.17 31.84
N GLU A 204 3.80 20.04 31.93
CA GLU A 204 3.73 21.40 31.34
C GLU A 204 2.90 21.64 30.06
N PHE A 205 1.82 20.88 29.85
CA PHE A 205 0.65 21.46 29.17
C PHE A 205 -0.59 21.37 30.05
N GLN A 206 -1.02 22.51 30.57
CA GLN A 206 -2.30 22.66 31.25
C GLN A 206 -3.40 23.00 30.23
N PRO A 207 -4.34 22.08 29.97
CA PRO A 207 -5.70 22.46 29.66
C PRO A 207 -6.55 22.38 30.93
N ASN A 208 -7.38 23.39 31.10
CA ASN A 208 -8.26 23.59 32.24
C ASN A 208 -9.27 22.43 32.38
N THR A 209 -9.59 22.08 33.63
CA THR A 209 -10.54 21.07 34.15
C THR A 209 -10.06 19.60 34.21
N GLU A 210 -9.82 19.15 35.45
CA GLU A 210 -9.48 17.77 35.86
C GLU A 210 -10.45 16.70 35.30
N VAL A 211 -11.71 17.08 35.13
CA VAL A 211 -12.77 16.27 34.50
C VAL A 211 -12.45 15.87 33.06
N ALA A 212 -11.80 16.74 32.27
CA ALA A 212 -11.44 16.43 30.89
C ALA A 212 -10.34 15.36 30.81
N ARG A 213 -9.41 15.35 31.78
CA ARG A 213 -8.34 14.35 31.88
C ARG A 213 -8.89 12.99 32.28
N GLU A 214 -9.81 12.96 33.22
CA GLU A 214 -10.43 11.71 33.69
C GLU A 214 -11.31 11.07 32.61
N ASN A 215 -12.05 11.89 31.84
CA ASN A 215 -12.81 11.42 30.68
C ASN A 215 -11.90 10.84 29.58
N LEU A 216 -10.79 11.51 29.27
CA LEU A 216 -9.81 11.02 28.30
C LEU A 216 -9.20 9.68 28.75
N TYR A 217 -8.85 9.56 30.03
CA TYR A 217 -8.33 8.32 30.59
C TYR A 217 -9.35 7.16 30.49
N LEU A 218 -10.63 7.44 30.76
CA LEU A 218 -11.70 6.45 30.62
C LEU A 218 -11.93 6.05 29.16
N GLU A 219 -11.82 6.97 28.20
CA GLU A 219 -11.92 6.66 26.77
C GLU A 219 -10.74 5.79 26.30
N ILE A 220 -9.52 6.14 26.70
CA ILE A 220 -8.32 5.34 26.42
C ILE A 220 -8.49 3.92 26.96
N LYS A 221 -8.96 3.77 28.21
CA LYS A 221 -9.21 2.45 28.82
C LYS A 221 -10.26 1.64 28.06
N LYS A 222 -11.33 2.29 27.58
CA LYS A 222 -12.36 1.63 26.75
C LYS A 222 -11.78 1.15 25.43
N ILE A 223 -10.90 1.94 24.80
CA ILE A 223 -10.24 1.58 23.55
C ILE A 223 -9.36 0.33 23.75
N TYR A 224 -8.55 0.30 24.81
CA TYR A 224 -7.71 -0.87 25.11
C TYR A 224 -8.52 -2.15 25.32
N ASN A 225 -9.61 -2.08 26.09
CA ASN A 225 -10.48 -3.23 26.29
C ASN A 225 -11.12 -3.72 24.99
N HIS A 226 -11.49 -2.80 24.09
CA HIS A 226 -12.05 -3.16 22.79
C HIS A 226 -11.01 -3.82 21.88
N LEU A 227 -9.76 -3.38 21.98
CA LEU A 227 -8.64 -3.93 21.21
C LEU A 227 -8.33 -5.37 21.64
N ASP A 228 -8.37 -5.65 22.95
CA ASP A 228 -8.22 -7.01 23.47
C ASP A 228 -9.34 -7.94 22.99
N ASP A 229 -10.59 -7.47 22.98
CA ASP A 229 -11.72 -8.25 22.46
C ASP A 229 -11.57 -8.55 20.96
N LEU A 230 -11.16 -7.57 20.16
CA LEU A 230 -10.89 -7.77 18.73
C LEU A 230 -9.76 -8.77 18.50
N LYS A 231 -8.72 -8.75 19.34
CA LYS A 231 -7.62 -9.70 19.27
C LYS A 231 -8.09 -11.13 19.57
N LEU A 232 -9.00 -11.28 20.53
CA LEU A 232 -9.62 -12.57 20.85
C LEU A 232 -10.46 -13.09 19.67
N GLN A 233 -11.30 -12.23 19.09
CA GLN A 233 -12.12 -12.59 17.93
C GLN A 233 -11.27 -12.98 16.71
N LEU A 234 -10.16 -12.29 16.47
CA LEU A 234 -9.25 -12.61 15.37
C LEU A 234 -8.63 -14.01 15.53
N ASN A 235 -8.20 -14.35 16.75
CA ASN A 235 -7.64 -15.67 17.04
C ASN A 235 -8.68 -16.79 16.83
N GLN A 236 -9.94 -16.54 17.23
CA GLN A 236 -11.03 -17.49 17.00
C GLN A 236 -11.27 -17.71 15.51
N PHE A 237 -11.33 -16.64 14.72
CA PHE A 237 -11.51 -16.73 13.27
C PHE A 237 -10.37 -17.49 12.58
N GLN A 238 -9.13 -17.32 13.05
CA GLN A 238 -7.98 -18.07 12.52
C GLN A 238 -8.08 -19.57 12.79
N GLU A 239 -8.55 -19.98 13.97
CA GLU A 239 -8.79 -21.39 14.28
C GLU A 239 -9.94 -21.98 13.46
N GLU A 240 -11.02 -21.22 13.26
CA GLU A 240 -12.12 -21.62 12.37
C GLU A 240 -11.64 -21.84 10.93
N GLN A 241 -10.78 -20.95 10.41
CA GLN A 241 -10.18 -21.08 9.07
C GLN A 241 -9.33 -22.35 8.95
N LYS A 242 -8.50 -22.66 9.94
CA LYS A 242 -7.71 -23.91 9.95
C LYS A 242 -8.60 -25.14 9.93
N ASN A 243 -9.67 -25.15 10.73
CA ASN A 243 -10.61 -26.25 10.77
C ASN A 243 -11.32 -26.43 9.41
N LEU A 244 -11.80 -25.32 8.82
CA LEU A 244 -12.44 -25.36 7.51
C LEU A 244 -11.48 -25.88 6.42
N HIS A 245 -10.21 -25.45 6.45
CA HIS A 245 -9.20 -25.92 5.51
C HIS A 245 -8.96 -27.44 5.64
N SER A 246 -8.91 -27.96 6.87
CA SER A 246 -8.84 -29.41 7.13
C SER A 246 -10.05 -30.17 6.56
N GLN A 247 -11.26 -29.62 6.71
CA GLN A 247 -12.47 -30.22 6.16
C GLN A 247 -12.48 -30.23 4.63
N ILE A 248 -12.06 -29.13 3.99
CA ILE A 248 -11.92 -29.04 2.53
C ILE A 248 -10.92 -30.08 2.02
N GLY A 249 -9.80 -30.27 2.73
CA GLY A 249 -8.83 -31.32 2.40
C GLY A 249 -9.45 -32.72 2.37
N LYS A 250 -10.28 -33.06 3.36
CA LYS A 250 -11.00 -34.35 3.41
C LYS A 250 -11.97 -34.51 2.23
N ILE A 251 -12.68 -33.45 1.87
CA ILE A 251 -13.61 -33.45 0.72
C ILE A 251 -12.84 -33.67 -0.59
N SER A 252 -11.66 -33.07 -0.75
CA SER A 252 -10.83 -33.26 -1.94
C SER A 252 -10.42 -34.73 -2.11
N VAL A 253 -9.99 -35.40 -1.03
CA VAL A 253 -9.59 -36.81 -1.08
C VAL A 253 -10.77 -37.71 -1.47
N LEU A 254 -11.96 -37.46 -0.91
CA LEU A 254 -13.17 -38.21 -1.25
C LEU A 254 -13.56 -38.00 -2.73
N ARG A 255 -13.46 -36.77 -3.22
CA ARG A 255 -13.74 -36.44 -4.62
C ARG A 255 -12.81 -37.21 -5.55
N ASP A 256 -11.52 -37.25 -5.27
CA ASP A 256 -10.54 -37.92 -6.11
C ASP A 256 -10.76 -39.45 -6.11
N TYR A 257 -11.14 -40.02 -4.96
CA TYR A 257 -11.56 -41.43 -4.87
C TYR A 257 -12.80 -41.73 -5.74
N VAL A 258 -13.81 -40.85 -5.71
CA VAL A 258 -15.02 -41.01 -6.54
C VAL A 258 -14.69 -40.95 -8.03
N TYR A 259 -13.81 -40.04 -8.47
CA TYR A 259 -13.37 -39.98 -9.87
C TYR A 259 -12.67 -41.26 -10.31
N LEU A 260 -11.78 -41.81 -9.47
CA LEU A 260 -11.12 -43.09 -9.76
C LEU A 260 -12.14 -44.24 -9.91
N GLN A 261 -13.18 -44.29 -9.07
CA GLN A 261 -14.24 -45.30 -9.19
C GLN A 261 -15.04 -45.14 -10.49
N ILE A 262 -15.33 -43.91 -10.90
CA ILE A 262 -16.02 -43.62 -12.17
C ILE A 262 -15.17 -44.08 -13.36
N ASP A 263 -13.88 -43.79 -13.37
CA ASP A 263 -13.00 -44.18 -14.48
C ASP A 263 -12.84 -45.70 -14.58
N LEU A 264 -12.74 -46.39 -13.44
CA LEU A 264 -12.75 -47.86 -13.39
C LEU A 264 -14.06 -48.46 -13.94
N LEU A 265 -15.20 -47.83 -13.65
CA LEU A 265 -16.49 -48.27 -14.17
C LEU A 265 -16.60 -48.05 -15.68
N LYS A 266 -16.11 -46.92 -16.21
CA LYS A 266 -16.06 -46.66 -17.66
C LYS A 266 -15.25 -47.72 -18.40
N ILE A 267 -14.04 -48.02 -17.91
CA ILE A 267 -13.17 -49.05 -18.50
C ILE A 267 -13.87 -50.42 -18.54
N ARG A 268 -14.61 -50.77 -17.48
CA ARG A 268 -15.39 -52.02 -17.43
C ARG A 268 -16.58 -52.03 -18.37
N LEU A 269 -17.24 -50.88 -18.56
CA LEU A 269 -18.34 -50.75 -19.52
C LEU A 269 -17.82 -50.90 -20.95
N ASP A 270 -16.74 -50.22 -21.29
CA ASP A 270 -16.10 -50.29 -22.61
C ASP A 270 -15.64 -51.73 -22.93
N SER A 271 -15.12 -52.46 -21.94
CA SER A 271 -14.70 -53.85 -22.14
C SER A 271 -15.88 -54.81 -22.32
N LEU A 272 -17.02 -54.56 -21.67
CA LEU A 272 -18.25 -55.33 -21.83
C LEU A 272 -18.94 -55.06 -23.18
N GLU A 273 -18.92 -53.81 -23.66
CA GLU A 273 -19.45 -53.46 -24.98
C GLU A 273 -18.62 -54.10 -26.10
N ASN A 274 -17.29 -54.09 -25.98
CA ASN A 274 -16.39 -54.77 -26.92
C ASN A 274 -16.57 -56.30 -26.92
N TYR A 275 -17.05 -56.90 -25.83
CA TYR A 275 -17.32 -58.35 -25.76
C TYR A 275 -18.65 -58.77 -26.40
N LYS A 276 -19.61 -57.85 -26.58
CA LYS A 276 -20.91 -58.13 -27.22
C LYS A 276 -20.91 -57.94 -28.74
N GLY A 277 -19.82 -57.40 -29.30
CA GLY A 277 -19.66 -57.14 -30.73
C GLY A 277 -19.00 -58.26 -31.55
N ASN A 278 -18.69 -59.41 -30.94
CA ASN A 278 -18.15 -60.61 -31.60
C ASN A 278 -19.18 -61.74 -31.65
#